data_AF-A0A2T1A4D8-F1
#
_entry.id   AF-A0A2T1A4D8-F1
#
_cell.length_a   1.000
_cell.length_b   1.000
_cell.length_c   1.000
_cell.angle_alpha   90.00
_cell.angle_beta   90.00
_cell.angle_gamma   90.00
#
_symmetry.space_group_name_H-M   'P 1'
#
loop_
_entity.id
_entity.type
_entity.pdbx_description
1 polymer ?
#
loop_
_entity_poly.entity_id
_entity_poly.type
_entity_poly.pdbx_seq_one_letter_code
_entity_poly.pdbx_strand_id
1 'polypeptide(L)'
;MPRNSTSVVRAVAIGLAAAVLVVLVMVSTGGQIDLVHAPAHTTAAAAQSSMAGPPAGSVQPNATDQSMTGFWTGLVLLGGFVIVGLLALLLNLRKMVGGRRRAVRMRVEDHDDRLLDAVAEDASAHLAALRLGSPREAIIGCWLSLESTMQRVGLKPDKAETSTELVQRVLSTYPVERTSIERLAAAYREARFSAHDIPEASRLLALSAIERLHAELSELRRRGVPVPADGGRR
;
A
#
# COMPACT_ATOMS: atom_id res chain seq x y z
N MET A 1 -9.66 17.33 -15.70
CA MET A 1 -8.84 18.00 -14.67
C MET A 1 -8.14 16.96 -13.79
N PRO A 2 -6.86 16.62 -14.04
CA PRO A 2 -6.06 15.74 -13.19
C PRO A 2 -5.35 16.56 -12.09
N ARG A 3 -5.78 16.42 -10.82
CA ARG A 3 -5.32 17.26 -9.69
C ARG A 3 -4.54 16.51 -8.61
N ASN A 4 -4.23 15.23 -8.84
CA ASN A 4 -3.65 14.31 -7.86
C ASN A 4 -2.14 14.09 -8.01
N SER A 5 -1.56 14.26 -9.21
CA SER A 5 -0.11 14.13 -9.42
C SER A 5 0.69 15.27 -8.76
N THR A 6 0.16 16.50 -8.80
CA THR A 6 0.84 17.70 -8.28
C THR A 6 0.95 17.70 -6.76
N SER A 7 0.01 17.08 -6.04
CA SER A 7 0.04 16.98 -4.58
C SER A 7 1.11 16.02 -4.09
N VAL A 8 1.31 14.90 -4.80
CA VAL A 8 2.32 13.89 -4.46
C VAL A 8 3.72 14.42 -4.77
N VAL A 9 3.90 15.05 -5.93
CA VAL A 9 5.18 15.69 -6.30
C VAL A 9 5.55 16.80 -5.32
N ARG A 10 4.57 17.60 -4.86
CA ARG A 10 4.79 18.62 -3.82
C ARG A 10 5.21 18.01 -2.48
N ALA A 11 4.54 16.94 -2.03
CA ALA A 11 4.90 16.29 -0.77
C ALA A 11 6.30 15.68 -0.80
N VAL A 12 6.68 15.04 -1.92
CA VAL A 12 8.04 14.51 -2.12
C VAL A 12 9.06 15.65 -2.17
N ALA A 13 8.80 16.73 -2.90
CA ALA A 13 9.69 17.88 -2.99
C ALA A 13 9.90 18.58 -1.63
N ILE A 14 8.83 18.72 -0.83
CA ILE A 14 8.92 19.29 0.53
C ILE A 14 9.77 18.41 1.44
N GLY A 15 9.60 17.08 1.36
CA GLY A 15 10.42 16.14 2.12
C GLY A 15 11.90 16.19 1.74
N LEU A 16 12.19 16.29 0.44
CA LEU A 16 13.54 16.40 -0.10
C LEU A 16 14.20 17.72 0.30
N ALA A 17 13.46 18.83 0.25
CA ALA A 17 13.94 20.14 0.68
C ALA A 17 14.24 20.19 2.19
N ALA A 18 13.40 19.57 3.02
CA ALA A 18 13.65 19.46 4.45
C ALA A 18 14.90 18.64 4.76
N ALA A 19 15.13 17.53 4.03
CA ALA A 19 16.34 16.72 4.16
C ALA A 19 17.60 17.50 3.78
N VAL A 20 17.56 18.27 2.69
CA VAL A 20 18.69 19.12 2.26
C VAL A 20 18.99 20.21 3.29
N LEU A 21 17.96 20.87 3.83
CA LEU A 21 18.14 21.90 4.87
C LEU A 21 18.85 21.34 6.10
N VAL A 22 18.47 20.14 6.54
CA VAL A 22 19.08 19.48 7.70
C VAL A 22 20.55 19.13 7.45
N VAL A 23 20.87 18.58 6.27
CA VAL A 23 22.27 18.30 5.88
C VAL A 23 23.09 19.60 5.87
N LEU A 24 22.51 20.69 5.38
CA LEU A 24 23.18 21.99 5.28
C LEU A 24 23.49 22.59 6.66
N VAL A 25 22.55 22.49 7.62
CA VAL A 25 22.75 22.91 9.01
C VAL A 25 23.86 22.09 9.68
N MET A 26 23.92 20.79 9.41
CA MET A 26 24.89 19.86 9.97
C MET A 26 26.30 20.09 9.42
N VAL A 27 26.42 20.42 8.13
CA VAL A 27 27.69 20.85 7.52
C VAL A 27 28.15 22.20 8.10
N SER A 28 27.22 23.13 8.33
CA SER A 28 27.53 24.45 8.88
C SER A 28 28.01 24.42 10.35
N THR A 29 27.71 23.37 11.11
CA THR A 29 28.12 23.26 12.53
C THR A 29 29.45 22.53 12.73
N GLY A 30 30.02 21.93 11.69
CA GLY A 30 31.20 21.07 11.78
C GLY A 30 32.56 21.70 11.45
N GLY A 31 32.66 23.01 11.21
CA GLY A 31 33.89 23.65 10.70
C GLY A 31 34.49 24.73 11.59
N GLN A 32 35.32 24.36 12.57
CA GLN A 32 36.40 25.24 13.04
C GLN A 32 37.74 24.54 12.81
N ILE A 33 38.47 25.00 11.80
CA ILE A 33 39.86 24.60 11.55
C ILE A 33 40.72 25.71 12.16
N ASP A 34 41.30 25.45 13.33
CA ASP A 34 42.23 26.38 14.00
C ASP A 34 43.55 26.45 13.22
N LEU A 35 43.75 27.56 12.50
CA LEU A 35 44.96 27.89 11.76
C LEU A 35 45.67 29.05 12.45
N VAL A 36 46.44 28.81 13.52
CA VAL A 36 47.62 29.66 13.85
C VAL A 36 48.67 28.83 14.63
N HIS A 37 49.78 28.51 13.97
CA HIS A 37 51.08 28.37 14.62
C HIS A 37 51.88 29.63 14.25
N ALA A 38 52.22 30.45 15.23
CA ALA A 38 53.23 31.49 15.08
C ALA A 38 54.47 31.08 15.89
N PRO A 39 55.64 30.82 15.27
CA PRO A 39 56.86 30.55 16.02
C PRO A 39 57.43 31.88 16.53
N ALA A 40 57.64 31.98 17.84
CA ALA A 40 58.36 33.10 18.42
C ALA A 40 59.86 32.97 18.09
N HIS A 41 60.38 33.94 17.32
CA HIS A 41 61.82 34.10 17.13
C HIS A 41 62.45 34.73 18.37
N THR A 42 63.52 34.11 18.85
CA THR A 42 64.44 34.50 19.93
C THR A 42 65.01 35.90 19.75
N THR A 43 64.98 36.75 20.80
CA THR A 43 66.06 37.69 21.21
C THR A 43 65.73 38.30 22.57
N ALA A 44 66.60 38.11 23.58
CA ALA A 44 67.20 39.17 24.39
C ALA A 44 67.83 38.62 25.68
N ALA A 45 69.10 38.95 25.87
CA ALA A 45 69.86 38.76 27.10
C ALA A 45 69.47 39.79 28.18
N ALA A 46 69.80 39.42 29.42
CA ALA A 46 70.01 40.25 30.63
C ALA A 46 68.80 40.56 31.55
N ALA A 47 68.85 39.88 32.72
CA ALA A 47 68.74 40.42 34.09
C ALA A 47 67.38 40.96 34.61
N GLN A 48 66.73 40.22 35.52
CA GLN A 48 66.64 40.54 36.97
C GLN A 48 65.58 39.73 37.75
N SER A 49 66.03 39.29 38.93
CA SER A 49 65.43 38.84 40.20
C SER A 49 63.91 38.69 40.45
N SER A 50 63.64 37.60 41.18
CA SER A 50 62.82 37.48 42.41
C SER A 50 61.34 37.06 42.37
N MET A 51 61.15 35.86 42.96
CA MET A 51 60.05 35.37 43.81
C MET A 51 58.61 35.32 43.29
N ALA A 52 58.07 34.11 43.13
CA ALA A 52 56.98 33.57 43.97
C ALA A 52 56.28 32.35 43.32
N GLY A 53 56.03 31.30 44.13
CA GLY A 53 54.91 30.36 43.94
C GLY A 53 55.24 28.98 43.32
N PRO A 54 54.74 27.86 43.91
CA PRO A 54 54.84 26.53 43.30
C PRO A 54 53.97 26.45 42.03
N PRO A 55 54.28 25.56 41.06
CA PRO A 55 53.54 25.52 39.80
C PRO A 55 52.11 25.03 40.05
N ALA A 56 51.15 25.93 39.82
CA ALA A 56 49.76 25.56 39.65
C ALA A 56 49.66 24.66 38.41
N GLY A 57 49.16 23.43 38.60
CA GLY A 57 48.85 22.54 37.51
C GLY A 57 47.87 23.24 36.56
N SER A 58 48.32 23.48 35.33
CA SER A 58 47.43 23.81 34.24
C SER A 58 46.58 22.58 33.95
N VAL A 59 45.36 22.57 34.50
CA VAL A 59 44.33 21.62 34.08
C VAL A 59 43.99 21.96 32.63
N GLN A 60 44.61 21.24 31.71
CA GLN A 60 44.21 21.19 30.31
C GLN A 60 42.74 20.70 30.31
N PRO A 61 41.76 21.50 29.83
CA PRO A 61 40.42 20.97 29.67
C PRO A 61 40.49 19.84 28.64
N ASN A 62 40.08 18.67 29.07
CA ASN A 62 40.14 17.41 28.34
C ASN A 62 39.36 17.56 27.01
N ALA A 63 40.05 17.88 25.92
CA ALA A 63 39.47 18.04 24.58
C ALA A 63 38.86 16.74 24.03
N THR A 64 39.04 15.64 24.75
CA THR A 64 38.57 14.30 24.41
C THR A 64 37.09 14.06 24.75
N ASP A 65 36.48 14.83 25.65
CA ASP A 65 35.07 14.62 26.06
C ASP A 65 34.03 15.32 25.16
N GLN A 66 34.42 16.39 24.45
CA GLN A 66 33.49 17.14 23.58
C GLN A 66 33.24 16.45 22.22
N SER A 67 34.20 15.68 21.71
CA SER A 67 34.08 14.99 20.42
C SER A 67 33.22 13.73 20.51
N MET A 68 33.29 12.99 21.63
CA MET A 68 32.50 11.78 21.84
C MET A 68 31.01 12.11 22.05
N THR A 69 30.70 13.14 22.83
CA THR A 69 29.32 13.57 23.10
C THR A 69 28.62 14.11 21.84
N GLY A 70 29.30 14.89 21.00
CA GLY A 70 28.75 15.37 19.72
C GLY A 70 28.39 14.24 18.74
N PHE A 71 29.21 13.20 18.66
CA PHE A 71 28.97 12.04 17.79
C PHE A 71 27.72 11.25 18.20
N TRP A 72 27.58 10.92 19.50
CA TRP A 72 26.40 10.21 20.01
C TRP A 72 25.11 11.02 19.86
N THR A 73 25.18 12.35 20.05
CA THR A 73 24.05 13.24 19.86
C THR A 73 23.61 13.30 18.39
N GLY A 74 24.56 13.36 17.45
CA GLY A 74 24.29 13.28 16.02
C GLY A 74 23.65 11.95 15.60
N LEU A 75 24.10 10.83 16.18
CA LEU A 75 23.58 9.50 15.88
C LEU A 75 22.13 9.31 16.37
N VAL A 76 21.80 9.80 17.56
CA VAL A 76 20.44 9.73 18.12
C VAL A 76 19.46 10.59 17.30
N LEU A 77 19.88 11.80 16.91
CA LEU A 77 19.07 12.67 16.05
C LEU A 77 18.83 12.04 14.68
N LEU A 78 19.87 11.47 14.06
CA LEU A 78 19.75 10.77 12.77
C LEU A 78 18.78 9.58 12.87
N GLY A 79 18.91 8.77 13.92
CA GLY A 79 18.00 7.65 14.18
C GLY A 79 16.55 8.11 14.37
N GLY A 80 16.32 9.17 15.14
CA GLY A 80 15.00 9.77 15.33
C GLY A 80 14.36 10.24 14.02
N PHE A 81 15.13 10.91 13.16
CA PHE A 81 14.65 11.38 11.85
C PHE A 81 14.32 10.22 10.89
N VAL A 82 15.13 9.17 10.87
CA VAL A 82 14.85 7.96 10.07
C VAL A 82 13.54 7.33 10.54
N ILE A 83 13.33 7.19 11.86
CA ILE A 83 12.11 6.62 12.42
C ILE A 83 10.88 7.46 12.06
N VAL A 84 10.96 8.79 12.21
CA VAL A 84 9.86 9.71 11.85
C VAL A 84 9.57 9.66 10.35
N GLY A 85 10.60 9.61 9.50
CA GLY A 85 10.46 9.46 8.05
C GLY A 85 9.81 8.13 7.66
N LEU A 86 10.24 7.02 8.28
CA LEU A 86 9.65 5.70 8.06
C LEU A 86 8.19 5.66 8.51
N LEU A 87 7.88 6.27 9.66
CA LEU A 87 6.53 6.34 10.20
C LEU A 87 5.63 7.21 9.31
N ALA A 88 6.11 8.36 8.84
CA ALA A 88 5.40 9.20 7.90
C ALA A 88 5.15 8.48 6.58
N LEU A 89 6.15 7.76 6.04
CA LEU A 89 6.02 6.92 4.85
C LEU A 89 4.97 5.83 5.06
N LEU A 90 5.04 5.08 6.17
CA LEU A 90 4.06 4.06 6.54
C LEU A 90 2.66 4.63 6.67
N LEU A 91 2.49 5.79 7.28
CA LEU A 91 1.20 6.47 7.41
C LEU A 91 0.70 6.98 6.06
N ASN A 92 1.58 7.44 5.17
CA ASN A 92 1.22 7.86 3.81
C ASN A 92 0.79 6.65 2.97
N LEU A 93 1.53 5.55 3.01
CA LEU A 93 1.15 4.28 2.41
C LEU A 93 -0.20 3.79 2.95
N ARG A 94 -0.40 3.83 4.26
CA ARG A 94 -1.68 3.49 4.90
C ARG A 94 -2.81 4.40 4.47
N LYS A 95 -2.60 5.72 4.34
CA LYS A 95 -3.59 6.68 3.84
C LYS A 95 -3.89 6.49 2.36
N MET A 96 -2.89 6.11 1.55
CA MET A 96 -3.06 5.87 0.11
C MET A 96 -3.85 4.57 -0.13
N VAL A 97 -3.50 3.50 0.60
CA VAL A 97 -4.24 2.22 0.58
C VAL A 97 -5.64 2.39 1.21
N GLY A 98 -5.74 3.08 2.35
CA GLY A 98 -6.99 3.32 3.06
C GLY A 98 -7.94 4.29 2.35
N GLY A 99 -7.42 5.33 1.71
CA GLY A 99 -8.19 6.28 0.91
C GLY A 99 -8.75 5.65 -0.35
N ARG A 100 -7.98 4.76 -1.00
CA ARG A 100 -8.44 3.95 -2.12
C ARG A 100 -9.52 2.95 -1.68
N ARG A 101 -9.33 2.27 -0.54
CA ARG A 101 -10.34 1.39 0.05
C ARG A 101 -11.63 2.14 0.41
N ARG A 102 -11.56 3.37 0.91
CA ARG A 102 -12.73 4.18 1.29
C ARG A 102 -13.49 4.73 0.07
N ALA A 103 -12.77 5.17 -0.97
CA ALA A 103 -13.37 5.59 -2.24
C ALA A 103 -13.97 4.42 -3.02
N VAL A 104 -13.35 3.23 -2.95
CA VAL A 104 -13.92 1.99 -3.46
C VAL A 104 -15.18 1.66 -2.67
N ARG A 105 -15.15 1.63 -1.33
CA ARG A 105 -16.31 1.33 -0.48
C ARG A 105 -17.54 2.17 -0.81
N MET A 106 -17.38 3.49 -0.92
CA MET A 106 -18.49 4.41 -1.25
C MET A 106 -19.03 4.22 -2.68
N ARG A 107 -18.18 3.83 -3.64
CA ARG A 107 -18.62 3.54 -5.02
C ARG A 107 -19.23 2.14 -5.14
N VAL A 108 -18.80 1.22 -4.28
CA VAL A 108 -19.29 -0.15 -4.20
C VAL A 108 -20.69 -0.18 -3.59
N GLU A 109 -20.99 0.61 -2.56
CA GLU A 109 -22.36 0.69 -2.01
C GLU A 109 -23.44 1.06 -3.05
N ASP A 110 -23.14 1.93 -4.03
CA ASP A 110 -24.08 2.30 -5.12
C ASP A 110 -24.10 1.28 -6.28
N HIS A 111 -23.04 0.46 -6.40
CA HIS A 111 -22.97 -0.63 -7.38
C HIS A 111 -23.39 -1.99 -6.80
N ASP A 112 -23.55 -2.10 -5.49
CA ASP A 112 -23.77 -3.38 -4.80
C ASP A 112 -25.13 -3.97 -5.17
N ASP A 113 -26.18 -3.16 -5.07
CA ASP A 113 -27.54 -3.59 -5.44
C ASP A 113 -27.61 -3.94 -6.92
N ARG A 114 -27.04 -3.10 -7.78
CA ARG A 114 -27.02 -3.31 -9.24
C ARG A 114 -26.22 -4.53 -9.66
N LEU A 115 -25.11 -4.83 -8.97
CA LEU A 115 -24.31 -6.01 -9.26
C LEU A 115 -25.03 -7.27 -8.80
N LEU A 116 -25.59 -7.27 -7.58
CA LEU A 116 -26.39 -8.39 -7.12
C LEU A 116 -27.50 -8.69 -8.10
N ASP A 117 -28.20 -7.66 -8.59
CA ASP A 117 -29.23 -7.72 -9.62
C ASP A 117 -28.74 -8.32 -10.95
N ALA A 118 -27.71 -7.71 -11.54
CA ALA A 118 -27.14 -8.17 -12.81
C ALA A 118 -26.60 -9.60 -12.75
N VAL A 119 -25.92 -9.98 -11.66
CA VAL A 119 -25.34 -11.33 -11.53
C VAL A 119 -26.41 -12.42 -11.45
N ALA A 120 -27.55 -12.19 -10.77
CA ALA A 120 -28.60 -13.20 -10.79
C ALA A 120 -29.49 -13.15 -12.05
N GLU A 121 -29.60 -12.02 -12.74
CA GLU A 121 -30.19 -11.99 -14.09
C GLU A 121 -29.35 -12.85 -15.06
N ASP A 122 -28.03 -12.73 -15.00
CA ASP A 122 -27.10 -13.45 -15.88
C ASP A 122 -26.77 -14.88 -15.38
N ALA A 123 -27.33 -15.33 -14.26
CA ALA A 123 -27.01 -16.64 -13.69
C ALA A 123 -27.25 -17.80 -14.67
N SER A 124 -28.36 -17.73 -15.42
CA SER A 124 -28.66 -18.71 -16.46
C SER A 124 -27.61 -18.72 -17.58
N ALA A 125 -27.09 -17.55 -17.97
CA ALA A 125 -26.06 -17.41 -18.99
C ALA A 125 -24.71 -17.96 -18.50
N HIS A 126 -24.32 -17.68 -17.26
CA HIS A 126 -23.12 -18.25 -16.65
C HIS A 126 -23.15 -19.78 -16.62
N LEU A 127 -24.28 -20.35 -16.20
CA LEU A 127 -24.47 -21.80 -16.16
C LEU A 127 -24.56 -22.40 -17.56
N ALA A 128 -25.17 -21.71 -18.52
CA ALA A 128 -25.23 -22.15 -19.91
C ALA A 128 -23.84 -22.16 -20.57
N ALA A 129 -22.98 -21.18 -20.26
CA ALA A 129 -21.61 -21.14 -20.76
C ALA A 129 -20.81 -22.40 -20.34
N LEU A 130 -21.09 -22.96 -19.15
CA LEU A 130 -20.44 -24.19 -18.70
C LEU A 130 -20.89 -25.47 -19.43
N ARG A 131 -22.03 -25.44 -20.12
CA ARG A 131 -22.63 -26.62 -20.78
C ARG A 131 -22.21 -26.79 -22.23
N LEU A 132 -21.52 -25.80 -22.81
CA LEU A 132 -21.20 -25.75 -24.24
C LEU A 132 -19.69 -25.89 -24.47
N GLY A 133 -19.32 -26.55 -25.58
CA GLY A 133 -17.92 -26.66 -26.03
C GLY A 133 -17.04 -27.60 -25.20
N SER A 134 -15.73 -27.42 -25.28
CA SER A 134 -14.74 -28.15 -24.47
C SER A 134 -14.71 -27.66 -23.01
N PRO A 135 -14.21 -28.45 -22.04
CA PRO A 135 -14.12 -28.03 -20.64
C PRO A 135 -13.34 -26.72 -20.47
N ARG A 136 -12.29 -26.55 -21.27
CA ARG A 136 -11.49 -25.33 -21.31
C ARG A 136 -12.32 -24.11 -21.74
N GLU A 137 -12.99 -24.20 -22.88
CA GLU A 137 -13.80 -23.11 -23.44
C GLU A 137 -14.96 -22.76 -22.51
N ALA A 138 -15.62 -23.78 -21.95
CA ALA A 138 -16.72 -23.64 -21.02
C ALA A 138 -16.34 -22.81 -19.78
N ILE A 139 -15.21 -23.15 -19.14
CA ILE A 139 -14.73 -22.46 -17.94
C ILE A 139 -14.32 -21.01 -18.27
N ILE A 140 -13.60 -20.81 -19.39
CA ILE A 140 -13.20 -19.47 -19.82
C ILE A 140 -14.44 -18.62 -20.14
N GLY A 141 -15.42 -19.17 -20.86
CA GLY A 141 -16.66 -18.48 -21.22
C GLY A 141 -17.47 -18.07 -19.99
N CYS A 142 -17.62 -18.97 -19.02
CA CYS A 142 -18.29 -18.66 -17.75
C CYS A 142 -17.58 -17.52 -17.00
N TRP A 143 -16.25 -17.57 -16.89
CA TRP A 143 -15.47 -16.55 -16.21
C TRP A 143 -15.58 -15.18 -16.89
N LEU A 144 -15.45 -15.14 -18.22
CA LEU A 144 -15.53 -13.90 -19.00
C LEU A 144 -16.94 -13.32 -19.00
N SER A 145 -17.98 -14.15 -18.96
CA SER A 145 -19.37 -13.69 -18.80
C SER A 145 -19.61 -13.08 -17.41
N LEU A 146 -19.03 -13.66 -16.36
CA LEU A 146 -19.09 -13.08 -15.03
C LEU A 146 -18.36 -11.72 -14.97
N GLU A 147 -17.18 -11.63 -15.58
CA GLU A 147 -16.44 -10.38 -15.69
C GLU A 147 -17.23 -9.32 -16.48
N SER A 148 -17.85 -9.70 -17.60
CA SER A 148 -18.63 -8.78 -18.43
C SER A 148 -19.84 -8.24 -17.67
N THR A 149 -20.46 -9.05 -16.82
CA THR A 149 -21.52 -8.63 -15.89
C THR A 149 -21.05 -7.49 -14.99
N MET A 150 -19.87 -7.64 -14.37
CA MET A 150 -19.27 -6.62 -13.51
C MET A 150 -18.94 -5.34 -14.27
N GLN A 151 -18.35 -5.47 -15.45
CA GLN A 151 -18.01 -4.32 -16.28
C GLN A 151 -19.26 -3.57 -16.76
N ARG A 152 -20.35 -4.29 -17.08
CA ARG A 152 -21.64 -3.74 -17.51
C ARG A 152 -22.28 -2.87 -16.43
N VAL A 153 -22.16 -3.26 -15.16
CA VAL A 153 -22.63 -2.42 -14.04
C VAL A 153 -21.70 -1.25 -13.72
N GLY A 154 -20.53 -1.14 -14.36
CA GLY A 154 -19.60 -0.02 -14.20
C GLY A 154 -18.31 -0.34 -13.42
N LEU A 155 -18.15 -1.59 -12.97
CA LEU A 155 -16.96 -2.04 -12.24
C LEU A 155 -15.85 -2.40 -13.23
N LYS A 156 -15.02 -1.40 -13.55
CA LYS A 156 -13.88 -1.55 -14.46
C LYS A 156 -12.63 -2.02 -13.72
N PRO A 157 -11.73 -2.76 -14.40
CA PRO A 157 -10.41 -3.05 -13.86
C PRO A 157 -9.58 -1.78 -13.70
N ASP A 158 -8.76 -1.73 -12.65
CA ASP A 158 -7.68 -0.74 -12.53
C ASP A 158 -6.62 -0.94 -13.64
N LYS A 159 -5.79 0.08 -13.90
CA LYS A 159 -4.84 0.11 -15.04
C LYS A 159 -3.92 -1.12 -15.20
N ALA A 160 -3.63 -1.83 -14.11
CA ALA A 160 -2.78 -3.02 -14.10
C ALA A 160 -3.47 -4.20 -13.42
N GLU A 161 -4.79 -4.13 -13.22
CA GLU A 161 -5.56 -5.17 -12.57
C GLU A 161 -5.90 -6.27 -13.57
N THR A 162 -5.60 -7.50 -13.18
CA THR A 162 -5.96 -8.69 -13.96
C THR A 162 -7.45 -9.02 -13.78
N SER A 163 -8.02 -9.76 -14.73
CA SER A 163 -9.41 -10.24 -14.67
C SER A 163 -9.72 -11.00 -13.35
N THR A 164 -8.78 -11.81 -12.86
CA THR A 164 -8.91 -12.48 -11.56
C THR A 164 -8.89 -11.54 -10.37
N GLU A 165 -8.02 -10.53 -10.38
CA GLU A 165 -7.98 -9.52 -9.33
C GLU A 165 -9.27 -8.69 -9.31
N LEU A 166 -9.81 -8.32 -10.48
CA LEU A 166 -11.09 -7.61 -10.60
C LEU A 166 -12.22 -8.41 -9.95
N VAL A 167 -12.42 -9.66 -10.38
CA VAL A 167 -13.50 -10.52 -9.87
C VAL A 167 -13.35 -10.77 -8.37
N GLN A 168 -12.13 -11.05 -7.89
CA GLN A 168 -11.88 -11.25 -6.47
C GLN A 168 -12.10 -9.97 -5.66
N ARG A 169 -11.63 -8.81 -6.15
CA ARG A 169 -11.83 -7.52 -5.48
C ARG A 169 -13.30 -7.19 -5.36
N VAL A 170 -14.07 -7.37 -6.43
CA VAL A 170 -15.51 -7.09 -6.46
C VAL A 170 -16.25 -8.05 -5.52
N LEU A 171 -16.11 -9.37 -5.75
CA LEU A 171 -16.88 -10.36 -4.98
C LEU A 171 -16.48 -10.44 -3.51
N SER A 172 -15.23 -10.10 -3.16
CA SER A 172 -14.80 -10.04 -1.75
C SER A 172 -15.44 -8.91 -0.94
N THR A 173 -16.19 -8.01 -1.57
CA THR A 173 -16.98 -7.00 -0.85
C THR A 173 -18.28 -7.60 -0.29
N TYR A 174 -18.76 -8.69 -0.86
CA TYR A 174 -19.90 -9.44 -0.33
C TYR A 174 -19.45 -10.49 0.68
N PRO A 175 -20.27 -10.81 1.69
CA PRO A 175 -20.02 -11.92 2.61
C PRO A 175 -20.33 -13.28 1.96
N VAL A 176 -19.63 -13.58 0.85
CA VAL A 176 -19.68 -14.85 0.12
C VAL A 176 -18.51 -15.75 0.51
N GLU A 177 -18.65 -17.05 0.30
CA GLU A 177 -17.60 -18.01 0.60
C GLU A 177 -16.40 -17.79 -0.35
N ARG A 178 -15.29 -17.33 0.24
CA ARG A 178 -14.04 -17.08 -0.49
C ARG A 178 -13.53 -18.30 -1.25
N THR A 179 -13.72 -19.51 -0.70
CA THR A 179 -13.24 -20.74 -1.35
C THR A 179 -13.96 -21.03 -2.67
N SER A 180 -15.23 -20.63 -2.82
CA SER A 180 -15.98 -20.79 -4.07
C SER A 180 -15.41 -19.90 -5.17
N ILE A 181 -15.09 -18.63 -4.85
CA ILE A 181 -14.41 -17.72 -5.78
C ILE A 181 -13.02 -18.25 -6.15
N GLU A 182 -12.26 -18.73 -5.18
CA GLU A 182 -10.90 -19.24 -5.39
C GLU A 182 -10.87 -20.49 -6.26
N ARG A 183 -11.80 -21.43 -6.07
CA ARG A 183 -11.94 -22.62 -6.93
C ARG A 183 -12.27 -22.25 -8.37
N LEU A 184 -13.22 -21.33 -8.58
CA LEU A 184 -13.56 -20.86 -9.92
C LEU A 184 -12.38 -20.14 -10.58
N ALA A 185 -11.67 -19.29 -9.84
CA ALA A 185 -10.48 -18.60 -10.33
C ALA A 185 -9.32 -19.57 -10.64
N ALA A 186 -9.16 -20.64 -9.86
CA ALA A 186 -8.17 -21.67 -10.12
C ALA A 186 -8.49 -22.43 -11.42
N ALA A 187 -9.74 -22.86 -11.59
CA ALA A 187 -10.20 -23.52 -12.81
C ALA A 187 -10.01 -22.63 -14.05
N TYR A 188 -10.30 -21.32 -13.94
CA TYR A 188 -10.06 -20.37 -15.03
C TYR A 188 -8.58 -20.22 -15.37
N ARG A 189 -7.71 -20.04 -14.37
CA ARG A 189 -6.26 -19.91 -14.62
C ARG A 189 -5.69 -21.17 -15.24
N GLU A 190 -6.09 -22.34 -14.74
CA GLU A 190 -5.71 -23.63 -15.32
C GLU A 190 -6.17 -23.71 -16.79
N ALA A 191 -7.46 -23.45 -17.06
CA ALA A 191 -8.01 -23.45 -18.41
C ALA A 191 -7.32 -22.44 -19.35
N ARG A 192 -6.86 -21.29 -18.84
CA ARG A 192 -6.25 -20.25 -19.70
C ARG A 192 -4.76 -20.46 -19.95
N PHE A 193 -4.03 -20.99 -18.98
CA PHE A 193 -2.57 -21.00 -19.00
C PHE A 193 -1.95 -22.40 -19.02
N SER A 194 -2.73 -23.47 -18.85
CA SER A 194 -2.22 -24.83 -18.95
C SER A 194 -2.11 -25.30 -20.41
N ALA A 195 -1.05 -26.04 -20.70
CA ALA A 195 -0.85 -26.69 -22.00
C ALA A 195 -1.54 -28.07 -22.10
N HIS A 196 -1.87 -28.70 -20.96
CA HIS A 196 -2.54 -30.00 -20.93
C HIS A 196 -4.04 -29.88 -21.13
N ASP A 197 -4.70 -30.93 -21.61
CA ASP A 197 -6.16 -30.97 -21.71
C ASP A 197 -6.83 -30.81 -20.33
N ILE A 198 -7.95 -30.08 -20.32
CA ILE A 198 -8.73 -29.83 -19.11
C ILE A 198 -9.74 -30.96 -18.93
N PRO A 199 -9.69 -31.71 -17.82
CA PRO A 199 -10.62 -32.81 -17.58
C PRO A 199 -12.04 -32.29 -17.30
N GLU A 200 -13.03 -33.14 -17.58
CA GLU A 200 -14.44 -32.84 -17.28
C GLU A 200 -14.68 -32.55 -15.78
N ALA A 201 -13.87 -33.14 -14.92
CA ALA A 201 -13.89 -32.87 -13.48
C ALA A 201 -13.66 -31.38 -13.16
N SER A 202 -12.80 -30.68 -13.90
CA SER A 202 -12.57 -29.24 -13.70
C SER A 202 -13.79 -28.40 -14.06
N ARG A 203 -14.56 -28.82 -15.07
CA ARG A 203 -15.85 -28.18 -15.41
C ARG A 203 -16.87 -28.40 -14.29
N LEU A 204 -16.98 -29.61 -13.75
CA LEU A 204 -17.88 -29.90 -12.63
C LEU A 204 -17.52 -29.11 -11.38
N LEU A 205 -16.22 -28.95 -11.09
CA LEU A 205 -15.75 -28.10 -10.01
C LEU A 205 -16.15 -26.63 -10.22
N ALA A 206 -15.94 -26.09 -11.43
CA ALA A 206 -16.35 -24.74 -11.78
C ALA A 206 -17.88 -24.55 -11.67
N LEU A 207 -18.66 -25.54 -12.12
CA LEU A 207 -20.12 -25.55 -11.99
C LEU A 207 -20.56 -25.47 -10.54
N SER A 208 -20.02 -26.34 -9.68
CA SER A 208 -20.34 -26.34 -8.25
C SER A 208 -19.95 -25.03 -7.54
N ALA A 209 -18.91 -24.35 -8.03
CA ALA A 209 -18.43 -23.10 -7.47
C ALA A 209 -19.33 -21.93 -7.88
N ILE A 210 -19.73 -21.85 -9.16
CA ILE A 210 -20.61 -20.77 -9.63
C ILE A 210 -22.03 -20.94 -9.08
N GLU A 211 -22.53 -22.17 -8.93
CA GLU A 211 -23.85 -22.44 -8.32
C GLU A 211 -23.88 -21.97 -6.86
N ARG A 212 -22.83 -22.29 -6.09
CA ARG A 212 -22.70 -21.81 -4.71
C ARG A 212 -22.63 -20.29 -4.64
N LEU A 213 -21.82 -19.67 -5.49
CA LEU A 213 -21.71 -18.22 -5.55
C LEU A 213 -23.09 -17.58 -5.85
N HIS A 214 -23.84 -18.11 -6.81
CA HIS A 214 -25.19 -17.62 -7.11
C HIS A 214 -26.16 -17.82 -5.94
N ALA A 215 -26.11 -18.96 -5.25
CA ALA A 215 -26.94 -19.21 -4.09
C ALA A 215 -26.69 -18.17 -2.98
N GLU A 216 -25.43 -17.90 -2.66
CA GLU A 216 -25.04 -16.92 -1.65
C GLU A 216 -25.43 -15.49 -2.02
N LEU A 217 -25.16 -15.07 -3.27
CA LEU A 217 -25.55 -13.75 -3.75
C LEU A 217 -27.08 -13.58 -3.78
N SER A 218 -27.83 -14.64 -4.11
CA SER A 218 -29.30 -14.60 -4.06
C SER A 218 -29.85 -14.41 -2.65
N GLU A 219 -29.20 -15.04 -1.66
CA GLU A 219 -29.56 -14.90 -0.26
C GLU A 219 -29.26 -13.48 0.25
N LEU A 220 -28.15 -12.89 -0.17
CA LEU A 220 -27.81 -11.51 0.15
C LEU A 220 -28.81 -10.52 -0.47
N ARG A 221 -29.19 -10.73 -1.72
CA ARG A 221 -30.24 -9.93 -2.37
C ARG A 221 -31.56 -10.02 -1.60
N ARG A 222 -32.00 -11.22 -1.22
CA ARG A 222 -33.24 -11.42 -0.44
C ARG A 222 -33.22 -10.70 0.92
N ARG A 223 -32.06 -10.64 1.58
CA ARG A 223 -31.91 -9.92 2.86
C ARG A 223 -31.90 -8.40 2.70
N GLY A 224 -31.42 -7.90 1.56
CA GLY A 224 -31.39 -6.47 1.22
C GLY A 224 -32.72 -5.94 0.69
N VAL A 225 -33.54 -6.78 0.05
CA VAL A 225 -34.90 -6.42 -0.39
C VAL A 225 -35.84 -6.42 0.82
N PRO A 226 -36.44 -5.28 1.19
CA PRO A 226 -37.52 -5.29 2.18
C PRO A 226 -38.66 -6.14 1.61
N VAL A 227 -39.05 -7.19 2.34
CA VAL A 227 -40.31 -7.90 2.06
C VAL A 227 -41.41 -6.83 2.03
N PRO A 228 -42.15 -6.65 0.91
CA PRO A 228 -43.31 -5.78 0.93
C PRO A 228 -44.19 -6.25 2.06
N ALA A 229 -44.44 -5.38 3.05
CA ALA A 229 -45.42 -5.66 4.08
C ALA A 229 -46.73 -5.94 3.34
N ASP A 230 -47.08 -7.22 3.28
CA ASP A 230 -48.22 -7.72 2.54
C ASP A 230 -49.41 -6.84 2.89
N GLY A 231 -50.02 -6.29 1.84
CA GLY A 231 -51.14 -5.38 1.91
C GLY A 231 -52.25 -6.07 2.66
N GLY A 232 -52.37 -5.72 3.94
CA GLY A 232 -53.45 -6.17 4.79
C GLY A 232 -54.77 -5.92 4.09
N ARG A 233 -55.45 -7.01 3.76
CA ARG A 233 -56.91 -7.17 3.68
C ARG A 233 -57.67 -5.85 3.80
N ARG A 234 -58.30 -5.40 2.71
CA ARG A 234 -59.66 -4.85 2.72
C ARG A 234 -60.37 -5.20 1.42
#